data_AF-A0A9Q0X9P7-F1
#
_entry.id   AF-A0A9Q0X9P7-F1
#
_cell.length_a   1.000
_cell.length_b   1.000
_cell.length_c   1.000
_cell.angle_alpha   90.00
_cell.angle_beta   90.00
_cell.angle_gamma   90.00
#
_symmetry.space_group_name_H-M   'P 1'
#
loop_
_entity.id
_entity.type
_entity.pdbx_description
1 polymer ?
#
loop_
_entity_poly.entity_id
_entity_poly.type
_entity_poly.pdbx_seq_one_letter_code
_entity_poly.pdbx_strand_id
1 'polypeptide(L)'
;MDPEISILFQCPSPEGIPETQVRAEVSPAYDRRSLPGDQLEIERAWQARCRQNPWLFDGSKFRLSSVTTEGGITTFCLGLTCYKDFERGCRDFGDRRAYLAHPLGVGAMLHLADNRFLFLRRSQCVAEAPGKIDIPGGHPEPQVVKDQTASGGPLCHQDLLGELVVQELFSAVLREIQDEVNLPASSLSRPVLLGVARNETSAGRCSAEFYVSSAFQVRPDI
;
A
#
# COMPACT_ATOMS: atom_id res chain seq x y z
N MET A 1 -22.65 -6.16 -5.98
CA MET A 1 -21.31 -5.63 -5.66
C MET A 1 -20.36 -6.07 -6.76
N ASP A 2 -19.38 -5.23 -7.08
CA ASP A 2 -18.37 -5.57 -8.09
C ASP A 2 -17.53 -6.76 -7.59
N PRO A 3 -17.48 -7.90 -8.30
CA PRO A 3 -16.76 -9.08 -7.84
C PRO A 3 -15.24 -8.88 -7.79
N GLU A 4 -14.70 -7.82 -8.41
CA GLU A 4 -13.27 -7.54 -8.46
C GLU A 4 -12.77 -6.81 -7.21
N ILE A 5 -13.67 -6.23 -6.38
CA ILE A 5 -13.33 -5.40 -5.23
C ILE A 5 -14.11 -5.81 -3.98
N SER A 6 -13.38 -6.03 -2.89
CA SER A 6 -13.94 -6.24 -1.54
C SER A 6 -13.54 -5.11 -0.60
N ILE A 7 -14.48 -4.61 0.20
CA ILE A 7 -14.18 -3.64 1.28
C ILE A 7 -13.77 -4.43 2.53
N LEU A 8 -12.56 -4.19 3.03
CA LEU A 8 -12.05 -4.83 4.25
C LEU A 8 -12.29 -4.00 5.50
N PHE A 9 -12.20 -2.69 5.34
CA PHE A 9 -12.43 -1.74 6.39
C PHE A 9 -13.11 -0.52 5.78
N GLN A 10 -14.17 -0.06 6.42
CA GLN A 10 -14.84 1.19 6.07
C GLN A 10 -14.81 2.09 7.29
N CYS A 11 -14.31 3.31 7.11
CA CYS A 11 -14.37 4.32 8.15
C CYS A 11 -15.83 4.54 8.59
N PRO A 12 -16.12 4.51 9.91
CA PRO A 12 -17.47 4.73 10.41
C PRO A 12 -17.93 6.20 10.31
N SER A 13 -16.99 7.13 10.14
CA SER A 13 -17.27 8.57 10.02
C SER A 13 -17.17 9.05 8.57
N PRO A 14 -18.08 9.91 8.09
CA PRO A 14 -17.94 10.54 6.78
C PRO A 14 -16.75 11.50 6.71
N GLU A 15 -16.20 11.94 7.84
CA GLU A 15 -15.03 12.83 7.90
C GLU A 15 -13.69 12.10 7.68
N GLY A 16 -13.70 10.77 7.62
CA GLY A 16 -12.49 9.95 7.59
C GLY A 16 -11.80 9.85 8.95
N ILE A 17 -10.72 9.07 9.01
CA ILE A 17 -9.91 8.88 10.23
C ILE A 17 -8.60 9.66 10.08
N PRO A 18 -8.31 10.64 10.95
CA PRO A 18 -7.05 11.36 10.92
C PRO A 18 -5.90 10.48 11.41
N GLU A 19 -4.67 10.84 11.01
CA GLU A 19 -3.42 10.17 11.40
C GLU A 19 -3.33 9.91 12.92
N THR A 20 -3.78 10.86 13.74
CA THR A 20 -3.74 10.77 15.21
C THR A 20 -4.59 9.64 15.80
N GLN A 21 -5.58 9.14 15.05
CA GLN A 21 -6.46 8.02 15.44
C GLN A 21 -6.07 6.70 14.78
N VAL A 22 -4.95 6.66 14.07
CA VAL A 22 -4.41 5.43 13.47
C VAL A 22 -3.20 4.95 14.26
N ARG A 23 -3.08 3.63 14.44
CA ARG A 23 -1.91 2.97 15.02
C ARG A 23 -1.44 1.86 14.07
N ALA A 24 -0.18 1.49 14.18
CA ALA A 24 0.37 0.33 13.51
C ALA A 24 1.03 -0.59 14.53
N GLU A 25 0.75 -1.89 14.42
CA GLU A 25 1.44 -2.95 15.13
C GLU A 25 2.21 -3.77 14.11
N VAL A 26 3.55 -3.77 14.21
CA VAL A 26 4.42 -4.51 13.30
C VAL A 26 4.99 -5.72 14.01
N SER A 27 4.74 -6.91 13.46
CA SER A 27 5.15 -8.17 14.11
C SER A 27 5.43 -9.28 13.09
N PRO A 28 6.44 -10.15 13.33
CA PRO A 28 6.64 -11.35 12.52
C PRO A 28 5.43 -12.29 12.53
N ALA A 29 4.56 -12.20 13.55
CA ALA A 29 3.31 -12.97 13.60
C ALA A 29 2.34 -12.63 12.46
N TYR A 30 2.52 -11.46 11.84
CA TYR A 30 1.73 -10.96 10.71
C TYR A 30 2.43 -11.18 9.36
N ASP A 31 3.59 -11.81 9.34
CA ASP A 31 4.29 -12.17 8.10
C ASP A 31 3.58 -13.31 7.37
N ARG A 32 3.97 -13.47 6.12
CA ARG A 32 3.57 -14.59 5.28
C ARG A 32 4.07 -15.91 5.91
N ARG A 33 3.22 -16.93 5.97
CA ARG A 33 3.65 -18.26 6.39
C ARG A 33 4.49 -18.88 5.28
N SER A 34 5.64 -19.44 5.64
CA SER A 34 6.49 -20.17 4.70
C SER A 34 6.01 -21.62 4.53
N LEU A 35 6.00 -22.11 3.28
CA LEU A 35 5.86 -23.55 3.02
C LEU A 35 7.24 -24.22 2.92
N PRO A 36 7.36 -25.52 3.25
CA PRO A 36 8.56 -26.28 2.92
C PRO A 36 8.87 -26.19 1.42
N GLY A 37 10.05 -25.69 1.05
CA GLY A 37 10.50 -25.56 -0.35
C GLY A 37 10.08 -24.27 -1.07
N ASP A 38 9.24 -23.45 -0.44
CA ASP A 38 8.67 -22.22 -1.02
C ASP A 38 9.72 -21.18 -1.40
N GLN A 39 10.69 -20.95 -0.51
CA GLN A 39 11.75 -19.97 -0.73
C GLN A 39 12.58 -20.30 -1.97
N LEU A 40 12.81 -21.58 -2.25
CA LEU A 40 13.59 -22.01 -3.39
C LEU A 40 12.84 -21.79 -4.70
N GLU A 41 11.52 -21.97 -4.70
CA GLU A 41 10.68 -21.69 -5.87
C GLU A 41 10.56 -20.20 -6.15
N ILE A 42 10.31 -19.40 -5.10
CA ILE A 42 10.29 -17.93 -5.17
C ILE A 42 11.60 -17.40 -5.76
N GLU A 43 12.73 -17.87 -5.24
CA GLU A 43 14.04 -17.43 -5.74
C GLU A 43 14.27 -17.89 -7.19
N ARG A 44 13.86 -19.10 -7.58
CA ARG A 44 13.94 -19.56 -8.97
C ARG A 44 13.11 -18.70 -9.92
N ALA A 45 11.88 -18.37 -9.55
CA ALA A 45 10.98 -17.55 -10.35
C ALA A 45 11.53 -16.12 -10.50
N TRP A 46 12.01 -15.53 -9.40
CA TRP A 46 12.66 -14.23 -9.41
C TRP A 46 13.90 -14.21 -10.30
N GLN A 47 14.81 -15.19 -10.16
CA GLN A 47 16.01 -15.29 -10.98
C GLN A 47 15.69 -15.43 -12.47
N ALA A 48 14.66 -16.22 -12.81
CA ALA A 48 14.19 -16.32 -14.18
C ALA A 48 13.68 -14.97 -14.72
N ARG A 49 12.98 -14.19 -13.90
CA ARG A 49 12.49 -12.86 -14.27
C ARG A 49 13.62 -11.83 -14.44
N CYS A 50 14.60 -11.81 -13.53
CA CYS A 50 15.77 -10.94 -13.63
C CYS A 50 16.63 -11.23 -14.86
N ARG A 51 16.72 -12.49 -15.31
CA ARG A 51 17.40 -12.83 -16.56
C ARG A 51 16.76 -12.19 -17.79
N GLN A 52 15.44 -12.04 -17.77
CA GLN A 52 14.68 -11.39 -18.85
C GLN A 52 14.67 -9.87 -18.71
N ASN A 53 14.76 -9.35 -17.48
CA ASN A 53 14.68 -7.93 -17.16
C ASN A 53 15.76 -7.58 -16.11
N PRO A 54 17.02 -7.36 -16.54
CA PRO A 54 18.15 -7.18 -15.62
C PRO A 54 18.07 -5.94 -14.73
N TRP A 55 17.19 -4.99 -15.05
CA TRP A 55 16.97 -3.77 -14.28
C TRP A 55 15.98 -3.95 -13.10
N LEU A 56 15.37 -5.14 -12.96
CA LEU A 56 14.50 -5.41 -11.83
C LEU A 56 15.32 -5.48 -10.54
N PHE A 57 14.79 -4.84 -9.51
CA PHE A 57 15.31 -4.91 -8.14
C PHE A 57 14.19 -5.37 -7.21
N ASP A 58 14.59 -5.98 -6.09
CA ASP A 58 13.66 -6.36 -5.03
C ASP A 58 13.53 -5.20 -4.03
N GLY A 59 12.35 -5.09 -3.44
CA GLY A 59 12.01 -4.02 -2.50
C GLY A 59 11.11 -4.56 -1.39
N SER A 60 11.44 -4.23 -0.15
CA SER A 60 10.64 -4.58 1.01
C SER A 60 9.34 -3.76 1.03
N LYS A 61 8.24 -4.40 1.42
CA LYS A 61 6.91 -3.80 1.51
C LYS A 61 6.24 -4.21 2.83
N PHE A 62 5.32 -3.37 3.30
CA PHE A 62 4.43 -3.75 4.40
C PHE A 62 3.44 -4.79 3.92
N ARG A 63 3.19 -5.82 4.73
CA ARG A 63 2.15 -6.83 4.49
C ARG A 63 0.96 -6.55 5.37
N LEU A 64 -0.23 -6.37 4.79
CA LEU A 64 -1.44 -6.21 5.61
C LEU A 64 -1.95 -7.57 6.09
N SER A 65 -1.99 -7.77 7.41
CA SER A 65 -2.64 -8.94 8.03
C SER A 65 -4.11 -8.64 8.35
N SER A 66 -4.36 -7.57 9.09
CA SER A 66 -5.72 -7.16 9.51
C SER A 66 -5.77 -5.68 9.85
N VAL A 67 -7.00 -5.15 9.88
CA VAL A 67 -7.31 -3.82 10.43
C VAL A 67 -8.38 -4.03 11.49
N THR A 68 -8.12 -3.52 12.70
CA THR A 68 -9.07 -3.57 13.82
C THR A 68 -9.42 -2.16 14.26
N THR A 69 -10.55 -1.99 14.94
CA THR A 69 -10.92 -0.70 15.52
C THR A 69 -11.49 -0.92 16.90
N GLU A 70 -10.83 -0.35 17.90
CA GLU A 70 -11.18 -0.47 19.31
C GLU A 70 -11.06 0.91 19.97
N GLY A 71 -12.07 1.32 20.73
CA GLY A 71 -12.05 2.61 21.44
C GLY A 71 -11.90 3.85 20.54
N GLY A 72 -12.29 3.75 19.26
CA GLY A 72 -12.13 4.84 18.29
C GLY A 72 -10.73 4.95 17.68
N ILE A 73 -9.84 3.99 17.95
CA ILE A 73 -8.52 3.90 17.35
C ILE A 73 -8.50 2.76 16.34
N THR A 74 -8.05 3.04 15.12
CA THR A 74 -7.88 2.05 14.06
C THR A 74 -6.45 1.55 14.04
N THR A 75 -6.26 0.24 14.21
CA THR A 75 -4.93 -0.39 14.25
C THR A 75 -4.69 -1.24 13.00
N PHE A 76 -3.60 -0.94 12.29
CA PHE A 76 -3.09 -1.76 11.21
C PHE A 76 -2.13 -2.81 11.78
N CYS A 77 -2.47 -4.09 11.67
CA CYS A 77 -1.57 -5.19 12.01
C CYS A 77 -0.76 -5.56 10.77
N LEU A 78 0.54 -5.28 10.80
CA LEU A 78 1.42 -5.32 9.63
C LEU A 78 2.57 -6.32 9.81
N GLY A 79 2.81 -7.11 8.78
CA GLY A 79 4.03 -7.88 8.61
C GLY A 79 4.96 -7.22 7.60
N LEU A 80 6.00 -7.95 7.21
CA LEU A 80 6.91 -7.60 6.13
C LEU A 80 6.80 -8.62 4.98
N THR A 81 7.01 -8.13 3.78
CA THR A 81 7.12 -8.93 2.55
C THR A 81 8.03 -8.22 1.54
N CYS A 82 8.21 -8.78 0.35
CA CYS A 82 8.92 -8.13 -0.74
C CYS A 82 8.30 -8.46 -2.11
N TYR A 83 8.81 -7.84 -3.18
CA TYR A 83 8.30 -8.06 -4.53
C TYR A 83 8.49 -9.51 -5.00
N LYS A 84 9.55 -10.19 -4.55
CA LYS A 84 9.79 -11.61 -4.90
C LYS A 84 8.70 -12.53 -4.37
N ASP A 85 8.19 -12.25 -3.18
CA ASP A 85 7.21 -13.11 -2.48
C ASP A 85 5.83 -13.12 -3.14
N PHE A 86 5.61 -12.32 -4.19
CA PHE A 86 4.30 -12.11 -4.80
C PHE A 86 3.75 -13.36 -5.51
N GLU A 87 4.58 -14.33 -5.90
CA GLU A 87 4.20 -15.26 -6.99
C GLU A 87 3.46 -16.56 -6.63
N ARG A 88 3.24 -17.00 -5.36
CA ARG A 88 2.44 -18.22 -5.11
C ARG A 88 1.63 -18.24 -3.80
N GLY A 89 0.35 -18.62 -3.92
CA GLY A 89 -0.48 -19.02 -2.78
C GLY A 89 -0.98 -20.46 -2.90
N CYS A 90 -0.48 -21.39 -2.08
CA CYS A 90 -1.00 -22.77 -1.99
C CYS A 90 -2.22 -22.87 -1.06
N ARG A 91 -2.97 -23.98 -1.09
CA ARG A 91 -4.29 -24.12 -0.44
C ARG A 91 -4.26 -24.81 0.93
N ASP A 92 -3.11 -24.97 1.58
CA ASP A 92 -2.97 -26.01 2.61
C ASP A 92 -3.50 -25.60 4.01
N PHE A 93 -3.86 -24.33 4.26
CA PHE A 93 -4.32 -23.86 5.59
C PHE A 93 -5.78 -23.41 5.68
N GLY A 94 -6.62 -23.62 4.67
CA GLY A 94 -7.98 -23.08 4.66
C GLY A 94 -8.04 -21.54 4.54
N ASP A 95 -6.91 -20.85 4.68
CA ASP A 95 -6.70 -19.46 4.32
C ASP A 95 -5.84 -19.37 3.05
N ARG A 96 -6.48 -19.03 1.92
CA ARG A 96 -5.80 -18.82 0.63
C ARG A 96 -4.74 -17.71 0.67
N ARG A 97 -4.74 -16.88 1.73
CA ARG A 97 -3.94 -15.67 1.90
C ARG A 97 -2.67 -15.89 2.72
N ALA A 98 -2.55 -17.02 3.41
CA ALA A 98 -1.45 -17.30 4.32
C ALA A 98 -0.07 -17.27 3.62
N TYR A 99 -0.04 -17.54 2.32
CA TYR A 99 1.17 -17.69 1.52
C TYR A 99 1.40 -16.55 0.52
N LEU A 100 0.48 -15.58 0.43
CA LEU A 100 0.60 -14.48 -0.50
C LEU A 100 1.33 -13.29 0.16
N ALA A 101 2.15 -12.59 -0.63
CA ALA A 101 2.89 -11.40 -0.18
C ALA A 101 1.97 -10.33 0.42
N HIS A 102 0.82 -10.07 -0.24
CA HIS A 102 -0.16 -9.06 0.18
C HIS A 102 0.47 -7.70 0.55
N PRO A 103 1.27 -7.09 -0.36
CA PRO A 103 1.82 -5.78 -0.10
C PRO A 103 0.68 -4.78 0.08
N LEU A 104 0.78 -3.94 1.12
CA LEU A 104 -0.15 -2.84 1.36
C LEU A 104 0.18 -1.70 0.40
N GLY A 105 -0.79 -1.34 -0.44
CA GLY A 105 -0.77 -0.11 -1.22
C GLY A 105 -1.39 1.06 -0.46
N VAL A 106 -1.20 2.26 -1.00
CA VAL A 106 -1.93 3.48 -0.62
C VAL A 106 -2.50 4.14 -1.88
N GLY A 107 -3.72 4.66 -1.79
CA GLY A 107 -4.40 5.38 -2.87
C GLY A 107 -5.07 6.64 -2.35
N ALA A 108 -5.19 7.66 -3.20
CA ALA A 108 -5.81 8.93 -2.85
C ALA A 108 -6.98 9.29 -3.76
N MET A 109 -8.15 9.51 -3.15
CA MET A 109 -9.18 10.33 -3.78
C MET A 109 -8.80 11.81 -3.64
N LEU A 110 -8.11 12.31 -4.67
CA LEU A 110 -7.65 13.69 -4.75
C LEU A 110 -8.77 14.61 -5.22
N HIS A 111 -9.26 15.46 -4.32
CA HIS A 111 -10.33 16.43 -4.56
C HIS A 111 -9.77 17.83 -4.81
N LEU A 112 -10.09 18.41 -5.96
CA LEU A 112 -9.61 19.72 -6.38
C LEU A 112 -10.56 20.86 -5.96
N ALA A 113 -10.06 22.09 -5.96
CA ALA A 113 -10.80 23.27 -5.51
C ALA A 113 -12.05 23.60 -6.37
N ASP A 114 -12.11 23.08 -7.60
CA ASP A 114 -13.23 23.20 -8.53
C ASP A 114 -14.25 22.06 -8.41
N ASN A 115 -14.23 21.33 -7.29
CA ASN A 115 -15.14 20.24 -6.95
C ASN A 115 -15.07 19.04 -7.92
N ARG A 116 -13.86 18.74 -8.41
CA ARG A 116 -13.56 17.59 -9.27
C ARG A 116 -12.58 16.63 -8.60
N PHE A 117 -12.69 15.35 -8.95
CA PHE A 117 -11.71 14.33 -8.58
C PHE A 117 -10.73 14.10 -9.72
N LEU A 118 -9.44 13.97 -9.35
CA LEU A 118 -8.38 13.69 -10.30
C LEU A 118 -8.26 12.17 -10.53
N PHE A 119 -8.09 11.80 -11.80
CA PHE A 119 -7.82 10.43 -12.23
C PHE A 119 -6.62 10.41 -13.17
N LEU A 120 -5.88 9.32 -13.15
CA LEU A 120 -4.73 9.07 -14.00
C LEU A 120 -5.06 8.00 -15.05
N ARG A 121 -4.38 8.08 -16.20
CA ARG A 121 -4.43 7.04 -17.24
C ARG A 121 -3.14 6.25 -17.20
N ARG A 122 -3.23 4.96 -16.92
CA ARG A 122 -2.07 4.05 -16.95
C ARG A 122 -1.58 3.87 -18.39
N SER A 123 -0.27 3.76 -18.56
CA SER A 123 0.35 3.42 -19.85
C SER A 123 -0.15 2.07 -20.37
N GLN A 124 -0.06 1.84 -21.68
CA GLN A 124 -0.34 0.53 -22.28
C GLN A 124 0.81 -0.48 -22.08
N CYS A 125 1.99 0.01 -21.68
CA CYS A 125 3.22 -0.78 -21.60
C CYS A 125 3.53 -1.29 -20.17
N VAL A 126 2.64 -1.08 -19.21
CA VAL A 126 2.81 -1.59 -17.83
C VAL A 126 2.28 -3.01 -17.70
N ALA A 127 2.87 -3.78 -16.79
CA ALA A 127 2.46 -5.16 -16.55
C ALA A 127 1.08 -5.25 -15.86
N GLU A 128 0.78 -4.33 -14.94
CA GLU A 128 -0.47 -4.32 -14.18
C GLU A 128 -1.46 -3.28 -14.74
N ALA A 129 -2.66 -3.74 -15.09
CA ALA A 129 -3.79 -2.89 -15.52
C ALA A 129 -3.47 -1.90 -16.65
N PRO A 130 -2.92 -2.35 -17.80
CA PRO A 130 -2.55 -1.47 -18.91
C PRO A 130 -3.75 -0.70 -19.45
N GLY A 131 -3.59 0.61 -19.66
CA GLY A 131 -4.61 1.49 -20.23
C GLY A 131 -5.80 1.81 -19.31
N LYS A 132 -5.88 1.24 -18.11
CA LYS A 132 -6.98 1.49 -17.17
C LYS A 132 -6.87 2.89 -16.52
N ILE A 133 -7.98 3.33 -15.93
CA ILE A 133 -8.03 4.52 -15.08
C ILE A 133 -7.51 4.13 -13.70
N ASP A 134 -6.74 5.02 -13.09
CA ASP A 134 -6.19 4.86 -11.75
C ASP A 134 -6.35 6.16 -10.94
N ILE A 135 -6.09 6.06 -9.65
CA ILE A 135 -5.95 7.21 -8.74
C ILE A 135 -4.48 7.37 -8.37
N PRO A 136 -4.04 8.57 -7.92
CA PRO A 136 -2.69 8.73 -7.40
C PRO A 136 -2.42 7.79 -6.24
N GLY A 137 -1.26 7.12 -6.25
CA GLY A 137 -0.95 6.13 -5.22
C GLY A 137 0.27 5.27 -5.51
N GLY A 138 0.57 4.37 -4.58
CA GLY A 138 1.76 3.53 -4.68
C GLY A 138 1.91 2.58 -3.51
N HIS A 139 3.14 2.19 -3.21
CA HIS A 139 3.43 1.17 -2.19
C HIS A 139 4.50 1.67 -1.20
N PRO A 140 4.10 2.06 0.03
CA PRO A 140 5.03 2.54 1.05
C PRO A 140 6.10 1.50 1.39
N GLU A 141 7.30 1.98 1.72
CA GLU A 141 8.46 1.13 1.93
C GLU A 141 8.92 1.16 3.39
N PRO A 142 9.04 0.00 4.06
CA PRO A 142 9.53 -0.08 5.44
C PRO A 142 10.94 0.49 5.63
N GLN A 143 11.75 0.52 4.57
CA GLN A 143 13.09 1.07 4.61
C GLN A 143 13.08 2.56 4.97
N VAL A 144 12.07 3.32 4.53
CA VAL A 144 11.91 4.75 4.87
C VAL A 144 11.72 4.97 6.37
N VAL A 145 11.04 4.04 7.04
CA VAL A 145 10.85 4.08 8.50
C VAL A 145 12.14 3.73 9.22
N LYS A 146 12.83 2.68 8.76
CA LYS A 146 14.09 2.24 9.35
C LYS A 146 15.19 3.29 9.23
N ASP A 147 15.27 3.99 8.11
CA ASP A 147 16.28 5.04 7.90
C ASP A 147 16.12 6.20 8.92
N GLN A 148 14.92 6.38 9.48
CA GLN A 148 14.66 7.38 10.52
C GLN A 148 15.07 6.92 11.92
N THR A 149 15.13 5.61 12.19
CA THR A 149 15.52 5.07 13.50
C THR A 149 17.03 4.89 13.66
N ALA A 150 17.82 5.14 12.60
CA ALA A 150 19.28 5.00 12.55
C ALA A 150 19.79 3.60 12.96
N SER A 151 18.93 2.57 12.86
CA SER A 151 19.31 1.18 13.11
C SER A 151 20.21 0.66 11.98
N GLY A 152 21.47 0.39 12.29
CA GLY A 152 22.37 -0.32 11.38
C GLY A 152 22.01 -1.81 11.27
N GLY A 153 22.15 -2.41 10.08
CA GLY A 153 21.90 -3.85 9.86
C GLY A 153 20.81 -4.14 8.83
N PRO A 154 20.32 -5.40 8.73
CA PRO A 154 19.16 -5.76 7.89
C PRO A 154 17.85 -5.19 8.47
N LEU A 155 16.78 -5.15 7.68
CA LEU A 155 15.46 -4.69 8.14
C LEU A 155 14.85 -5.69 9.13
N CYS A 156 14.50 -5.24 10.34
CA CYS A 156 13.82 -6.05 11.35
C CYS A 156 12.55 -5.37 11.86
N HIS A 157 11.54 -6.16 12.26
CA HIS A 157 10.26 -5.63 12.76
C HIS A 157 10.41 -4.69 13.96
N GLN A 158 11.40 -4.94 14.82
CA GLN A 158 11.70 -4.10 15.99
C GLN A 158 12.17 -2.68 15.63
N ASP A 159 12.66 -2.46 14.41
CA ASP A 159 13.09 -1.14 13.93
C ASP A 159 11.90 -0.28 13.45
N LEU A 160 10.71 -0.89 13.35
CA LEU A 160 9.52 -0.29 12.75
C LEU A 160 8.54 0.14 13.84
N LEU A 161 8.87 1.27 14.48
CA LEU A 161 8.00 1.88 15.49
C LEU A 161 6.64 2.22 14.87
N GLY A 162 5.56 1.79 15.51
CA GLY A 162 4.20 1.92 14.98
C GLY A 162 3.82 3.36 14.62
N GLU A 163 4.27 4.34 15.39
CA GLU A 163 4.04 5.77 15.10
C GLU A 163 4.71 6.22 13.79
N LEU A 164 5.97 5.80 13.54
CA LEU A 164 6.69 6.12 12.32
C LEU A 164 6.12 5.38 11.11
N VAL A 165 5.60 4.18 11.32
CA VAL A 165 4.91 3.42 10.27
C VAL A 165 3.62 4.12 9.86
N VAL A 166 2.81 4.58 10.82
CA VAL A 166 1.61 5.37 10.50
C VAL A 166 1.99 6.67 9.78
N GLN A 167 3.00 7.38 10.28
CA GLN A 167 3.50 8.59 9.62
C GLN A 167 3.93 8.29 8.17
N GLU A 168 4.59 7.16 7.92
CA GLU A 168 4.99 6.75 6.58
C GLU A 168 3.80 6.44 5.69
N LEU A 169 2.76 5.74 6.16
CA LEU A 169 1.55 5.48 5.36
C LEU A 169 0.88 6.78 4.89
N PHE A 170 0.74 7.75 5.79
CA PHE A 170 0.12 9.05 5.48
C PHE A 170 1.06 9.96 4.66
N SER A 171 2.36 9.87 4.86
CA SER A 171 3.34 10.65 4.08
C SER A 171 3.51 10.09 2.67
N ALA A 172 3.49 8.77 2.51
CA ALA A 172 3.64 8.10 1.22
C ALA A 172 2.57 8.55 0.24
N VAL A 173 1.30 8.57 0.65
CA VAL A 173 0.22 9.02 -0.25
C VAL A 173 0.40 10.47 -0.73
N LEU A 174 0.92 11.37 0.12
CA LEU A 174 1.24 12.74 -0.29
C LEU A 174 2.46 12.80 -1.21
N ARG A 175 3.46 11.95 -1.03
CA ARG A 175 4.63 11.87 -1.93
C ARG A 175 4.22 11.35 -3.31
N GLU A 176 3.39 10.30 -3.38
CA GLU A 176 2.89 9.79 -4.66
C GLU A 176 2.08 10.85 -5.42
N ILE A 177 1.25 11.65 -4.74
CA ILE A 177 0.56 12.77 -5.39
C ILE A 177 1.57 13.79 -5.95
N GLN A 178 2.62 14.12 -5.20
CA GLN A 178 3.65 15.06 -5.67
C GLN A 178 4.42 14.50 -6.86
N ASP A 179 4.81 13.23 -6.82
CA ASP A 179 5.65 12.60 -7.84
C ASP A 179 4.88 12.33 -9.13
N GLU A 180 3.62 11.87 -9.03
CA GLU A 180 2.79 11.51 -10.18
C GLU A 180 2.02 12.70 -10.78
N VAL A 181 1.57 13.63 -9.94
CA VAL A 181 0.69 14.75 -10.34
C VAL A 181 1.44 16.09 -10.37
N ASN A 182 2.63 16.16 -9.76
CA ASN A 182 3.45 17.37 -9.70
C ASN A 182 2.74 18.57 -9.02
N LEU A 183 1.94 18.29 -7.98
CA LEU A 183 1.35 19.32 -7.13
C LEU A 183 2.28 19.66 -5.96
N PRO A 184 2.38 20.92 -5.53
CA PRO A 184 3.22 21.27 -4.37
C PRO A 184 2.58 20.78 -3.07
N ALA A 185 3.39 20.26 -2.13
CA ALA A 185 2.93 19.84 -0.80
C ALA A 185 2.08 20.90 -0.09
N SER A 186 2.43 22.18 -0.22
CA SER A 186 1.69 23.29 0.42
C SER A 186 0.27 23.47 -0.10
N SER A 187 -0.09 22.85 -1.23
CA SER A 187 -1.45 22.87 -1.78
C SER A 187 -2.33 21.72 -1.28
N LEU A 188 -1.75 20.70 -0.63
CA LEU A 188 -2.44 19.48 -0.23
C LEU A 188 -2.87 19.54 1.24
N SER A 189 -4.08 19.08 1.53
CA SER A 189 -4.54 18.86 2.90
C SER A 189 -3.81 17.68 3.54
N ARG A 190 -3.91 17.58 4.87
CA ARG A 190 -3.56 16.32 5.54
C ARG A 190 -4.50 15.21 5.05
N PRO A 191 -3.98 14.00 4.76
CA PRO A 191 -4.82 12.88 4.37
C PRO A 191 -5.71 12.43 5.53
N VAL A 192 -6.89 11.91 5.18
CA VAL A 192 -7.75 11.17 6.11
C VAL A 192 -8.05 9.80 5.53
N LEU A 193 -7.97 8.76 6.35
CA LEU A 193 -8.22 7.38 5.94
C LEU A 193 -9.74 7.17 5.77
N LEU A 194 -10.16 6.71 4.59
CA LEU A 194 -11.54 6.37 4.28
C LEU A 194 -11.84 4.89 4.53
N GLY A 195 -10.85 4.03 4.29
CA GLY A 195 -11.05 2.60 4.38
C GLY A 195 -9.88 1.80 3.83
N VAL A 196 -10.07 0.49 3.74
CA VAL A 196 -9.16 -0.43 3.06
C VAL A 196 -9.97 -1.26 2.07
N ALA A 197 -9.58 -1.17 0.81
CA ALA A 197 -10.13 -1.97 -0.27
C ALA A 197 -9.18 -3.12 -0.63
N ARG A 198 -9.75 -4.18 -1.19
CA ARG A 198 -9.03 -5.35 -1.69
C ARG A 198 -9.33 -5.53 -3.17
N ASN A 199 -8.29 -5.68 -3.97
CA ASN A 199 -8.38 -6.08 -5.37
C ASN A 199 -8.31 -7.61 -5.49
N GLU A 200 -9.44 -8.24 -5.80
CA GLU A 200 -9.56 -9.69 -5.94
C GLU A 200 -8.90 -10.21 -7.24
N THR A 201 -8.70 -9.35 -8.24
CA THR A 201 -8.02 -9.72 -9.50
C THR A 201 -6.49 -9.77 -9.34
N SER A 202 -5.93 -9.04 -8.37
CA SER A 202 -4.50 -9.00 -8.07
C SER A 202 -4.15 -9.82 -6.83
N ALA A 203 -4.64 -11.06 -6.79
CA ALA A 203 -4.40 -12.01 -5.70
C ALA A 203 -4.76 -11.44 -4.31
N GLY A 204 -5.78 -10.60 -4.21
CA GLY A 204 -6.25 -10.05 -2.93
C GLY A 204 -5.36 -8.94 -2.36
N ARG A 205 -4.57 -8.23 -3.18
CA ARG A 205 -3.80 -7.06 -2.76
C ARG A 205 -4.71 -6.01 -2.12
N CYS A 206 -4.27 -5.46 -0.99
CA CYS A 206 -5.03 -4.48 -0.23
C CYS A 206 -4.42 -3.09 -0.39
N SER A 207 -5.26 -2.07 -0.39
CA SER A 207 -4.86 -0.67 -0.47
C SER A 207 -5.60 0.13 0.60
N ALA A 208 -4.85 0.95 1.34
CA ALA A 208 -5.43 1.94 2.23
C ALA A 208 -5.83 3.17 1.41
N GLU A 209 -7.12 3.51 1.46
CA GLU A 209 -7.70 4.55 0.62
C GLU A 209 -7.87 5.83 1.43
N PHE A 210 -7.30 6.92 0.94
CA PHE A 210 -7.29 8.22 1.60
C PHE A 210 -8.10 9.25 0.82
N TYR A 211 -8.62 10.24 1.54
CA TYR A 211 -9.08 11.48 0.95
C TYR A 211 -8.02 12.58 1.16
N VAL A 212 -7.74 13.33 0.11
CA VAL A 212 -6.84 14.50 0.14
C VAL A 212 -7.51 15.60 -0.68
N SER A 213 -7.63 16.80 -0.12
CA SER A 213 -8.06 17.98 -0.89
C SER A 213 -6.86 18.81 -1.34
N SER A 214 -7.00 19.47 -2.48
CA SER A 214 -6.03 20.41 -3.02
C SER A 214 -6.65 21.77 -3.26
N ALA A 215 -5.89 22.83 -2.96
CA ALA A 215 -6.24 24.20 -3.35
C ALA A 215 -6.06 24.45 -4.87
N PHE A 216 -5.55 23.48 -5.63
CA PHE A 216 -5.38 23.59 -7.07
C PHE A 216 -6.71 23.40 -7.81
N GLN A 217 -6.85 24.06 -8.96
CA GLN A 217 -8.00 23.93 -9.85
C GLN A 217 -7.51 23.66 -11.28
N VAL A 218 -8.26 22.86 -12.04
CA VAL A 218 -7.94 22.62 -13.45
C VAL A 218 -8.29 23.89 -14.22
N ARG A 219 -7.35 24.40 -15.03
CA ARG A 219 -7.66 25.54 -15.91
C ARG A 219 -8.77 25.11 -16.89
N PRO A 220 -9.79 25.95 -17.13
CA PRO A 220 -10.89 25.58 -18.02
C PRO A 220 -10.49 25.31 -19.48
N ASP A 221 -9.27 25.68 -19.90
CA ASP A 221 -8.92 25.87 -21.32
C ASP A 221 -7.67 25.10 -21.78
N ILE A 222 -7.66 23.77 -21.64
CA ILE A 222 -6.81 22.87 -22.46
C ILE A 222 -7.71 21.83 -23.14
#